data_AF-A0A0P4WET7-F1
#
_entry.id   AF-A0A0P4WET7-F1
#
_cell.length_a   1.000
_cell.length_b   1.000
_cell.length_c   1.000
_cell.angle_alpha   90.00
_cell.angle_beta   90.00
_cell.angle_gamma   90.00
#
_symmetry.space_group_name_H-M   'P 1'
#
loop_
_entity.id
_entity.type
_entity.pdbx_description
1 polymer ?
#
loop_
_entity_poly.entity_id
_entity_poly.type
_entity_poly.pdbx_seq_one_letter_code
_entity_poly.pdbx_strand_id
1 'polypeptide(L)'
;MTPKSRAAAAPSVDNASVQPTDLETLLDQVGLSSYLPVFHEQDVDLQVFLTLTDQDLKECGIQKLGPRRKMTSAIARWHSNAPLRSTVECAYADKLEVEMQELGVKLTHALKALEQAKSMVSQESDLRSVTEGWVVEARKRLHQCYQHARLLSEQVAAVRHCVSLLSAQVGLVQPPLGQPSLIATAMDTLAAQADSLLALTDPNIPRGPKNTSPTKKQQGHVSNYLS
;
A
#
# COMPACT_ATOMS: atom_id res chain seq x y z
N MET A 1 -29.36 53.01 -9.25
CA MET A 1 -30.12 53.31 -8.02
C MET A 1 -29.53 52.48 -6.88
N THR A 2 -28.61 53.07 -6.11
CA THR A 2 -28.44 52.77 -4.68
C THR A 2 -29.40 53.69 -3.90
N PRO A 3 -29.58 53.62 -2.56
CA PRO A 3 -29.04 52.70 -1.54
C PRO A 3 -30.12 52.16 -0.57
N LYS A 4 -29.80 51.15 0.26
CA LYS A 4 -30.17 51.23 1.69
C LYS A 4 -29.32 50.29 2.55
N SER A 5 -28.38 50.92 3.23
CA SER A 5 -27.75 50.46 4.46
C SER A 5 -28.79 50.02 5.48
N ARG A 6 -28.60 48.84 6.06
CA ARG A 6 -29.00 48.56 7.44
C ARG A 6 -27.90 47.77 8.11
N ALA A 7 -26.88 48.51 8.57
CA ALA A 7 -26.02 48.07 9.65
C ALA A 7 -26.91 47.88 10.88
N ALA A 8 -27.21 46.62 11.21
CA ALA A 8 -27.77 46.26 12.50
C ALA A 8 -26.59 46.10 13.46
N ALA A 9 -26.52 47.03 14.42
CA ALA A 9 -25.60 47.01 15.54
C ALA A 9 -25.69 45.68 16.30
N ALA A 10 -24.53 45.19 16.70
CA ALA A 10 -24.32 43.98 17.50
C ALA A 10 -25.04 44.05 18.86
N PRO A 11 -25.30 42.91 19.51
CA PRO A 11 -24.82 42.72 20.87
C PRO A 11 -23.38 42.20 20.77
N SER A 12 -22.42 43.06 21.07
CA SER A 12 -21.05 42.65 21.38
C SER A 12 -21.12 41.68 22.57
N VAL A 13 -20.99 40.39 22.28
CA VAL A 13 -20.67 39.39 23.32
C VAL A 13 -19.19 39.55 23.60
N ASP A 14 -18.83 40.64 24.28
CA ASP A 14 -17.55 40.79 24.94
C ASP A 14 -17.56 39.87 26.17
N ASN A 15 -17.57 38.56 25.94
CA ASN A 15 -17.08 37.62 26.92
C ASN A 15 -15.64 37.32 26.54
N ALA A 16 -14.78 38.34 26.69
CA ALA A 16 -13.36 38.13 26.73
C ALA A 16 -13.13 36.97 27.70
N SER A 17 -12.49 35.92 27.21
CA SER A 17 -12.00 34.78 27.97
C SER A 17 -10.90 35.26 28.92
N VAL A 18 -11.25 36.13 29.86
CA VAL A 18 -10.35 36.61 30.91
C VAL A 18 -10.15 35.41 31.81
N GLN A 19 -8.98 34.80 31.67
CA GLN A 19 -8.52 33.80 32.60
C GLN A 19 -8.53 34.43 34.01
N PRO A 20 -9.27 33.86 34.97
CA PRO A 20 -9.27 34.32 36.36
C PRO A 20 -7.86 34.61 36.89
N THR A 21 -7.61 35.83 37.34
CA THR A 21 -6.29 36.20 37.88
C THR A 21 -6.05 35.66 39.29
N ASP A 22 -7.11 35.20 39.95
CA ASP A 22 -7.15 34.87 41.37
C ASP A 22 -8.18 33.75 41.64
N LEU A 23 -8.06 33.11 42.79
CA LEU A 23 -8.88 31.94 43.15
C LEU A 23 -10.36 32.29 43.32
N GLU A 24 -10.67 33.48 43.83
CA GLU A 24 -12.03 33.96 44.03
C GLU A 24 -12.77 34.11 42.70
N THR A 25 -12.17 34.81 41.72
CA THR A 25 -12.78 34.95 40.40
C THR A 25 -12.93 33.60 39.68
N LEU A 26 -12.01 32.65 39.89
CA LEU A 26 -12.13 31.30 39.31
C LEU A 26 -13.32 30.54 39.88
N LEU A 27 -13.45 30.51 41.21
CA LEU A 27 -14.54 29.81 41.88
C LEU A 27 -15.90 30.45 41.55
N ASP A 28 -15.96 31.77 41.39
CA ASP A 28 -17.18 32.45 40.99
C ASP A 28 -17.64 32.07 39.58
N GLN A 29 -16.71 32.02 38.62
CA GLN A 29 -17.03 31.61 37.24
C GLN A 29 -17.60 30.18 37.14
N VAL A 30 -17.21 29.28 38.05
CA VAL A 30 -17.66 27.89 38.10
C VAL A 30 -18.91 27.71 39.01
N GLY A 31 -19.32 28.76 39.72
CA GLY A 31 -20.46 28.77 40.65
C GLY A 31 -20.17 28.01 41.95
N LEU A 32 -18.94 28.12 42.45
CA LEU A 32 -18.42 27.49 43.66
C LEU A 32 -17.82 28.50 44.65
N SER A 33 -18.15 29.79 44.53
CA SER A 33 -17.66 30.87 45.39
C SER A 33 -17.93 30.61 46.89
N SER A 34 -18.95 29.81 47.23
CA SER A 34 -19.24 29.38 48.61
C SER A 34 -18.13 28.56 49.28
N TYR A 35 -17.20 27.99 48.51
CA TYR A 35 -16.10 27.16 49.03
C TYR A 35 -14.81 27.97 49.21
N LEU A 36 -14.77 29.24 48.82
CA LEU A 36 -13.60 30.11 48.98
C LEU A 36 -13.08 30.17 50.44
N PRO A 37 -13.93 30.23 51.49
CA PRO A 37 -13.44 30.26 52.87
C PRO A 37 -12.65 29.01 53.26
N VAL A 38 -13.04 27.84 52.73
CA VAL A 38 -12.37 26.56 53.00
C VAL A 38 -10.93 26.57 52.48
N PHE A 39 -10.72 27.17 51.30
CA PHE A 39 -9.39 27.31 50.73
C PHE A 39 -8.55 28.36 51.45
N HIS A 40 -9.17 29.44 51.93
CA HIS A 40 -8.48 30.42 52.78
C HIS A 40 -8.02 29.83 54.12
N GLU A 41 -8.83 29.00 54.78
CA GLU A 41 -8.45 28.35 56.04
C GLU A 41 -7.28 27.37 55.89
N GLN A 42 -7.08 26.82 54.69
CA GLN A 42 -6.00 25.89 54.37
C GLN A 42 -4.81 26.56 53.65
N ASP A 43 -4.78 27.90 53.59
CA ASP A 43 -3.76 28.69 52.87
C ASP A 43 -3.56 28.25 51.40
N VAL A 44 -4.65 27.88 50.72
CA VAL A 44 -4.64 27.49 49.30
C VAL A 44 -4.86 28.71 48.42
N ASP A 45 -3.83 29.06 47.63
CA ASP A 45 -3.92 30.08 46.58
C ASP A 45 -4.32 29.48 45.22
N LEU A 46 -4.42 30.33 44.18
CA LEU A 46 -4.78 29.89 42.83
C LEU A 46 -3.80 28.87 42.26
N GLN A 47 -2.49 29.04 42.48
CA GLN A 47 -1.49 28.14 41.92
C GLN A 47 -1.56 26.76 42.57
N VAL A 48 -1.67 26.71 43.89
CA VAL A 48 -1.85 25.47 44.64
C VAL A 48 -3.16 24.80 44.22
N PHE A 49 -4.26 25.55 44.13
CA PHE A 49 -5.56 25.02 43.67
C PHE A 49 -5.48 24.31 42.32
N LEU A 50 -4.77 24.89 41.34
CA LEU A 50 -4.61 24.32 39.99
C LEU A 50 -3.77 23.03 39.94
N THR A 51 -3.13 22.65 41.05
CA THR A 51 -2.38 21.39 41.18
C THR A 51 -3.15 20.31 41.95
N LEU A 52 -4.27 20.65 42.59
CA LEU A 52 -5.01 19.74 43.44
C LEU A 52 -5.72 18.63 42.63
N THR A 53 -5.66 17.41 43.15
CA THR A 53 -6.39 16.25 42.66
C THR A 53 -7.73 16.06 43.38
N ASP A 54 -8.58 15.15 42.92
CA ASP A 54 -9.85 14.83 43.60
C ASP A 54 -9.64 14.39 45.06
N GLN A 55 -8.51 13.72 45.34
CA GLN A 55 -8.16 13.27 46.68
C GLN A 55 -7.76 14.46 47.57
N ASP A 56 -6.92 15.38 47.07
CA ASP A 56 -6.50 16.56 47.83
C ASP A 56 -7.69 17.46 48.15
N LEU A 57 -8.63 17.63 47.21
CA LEU A 57 -9.87 18.37 47.44
C LEU A 57 -10.75 17.75 48.53
N LYS A 58 -10.71 16.42 48.67
CA LYS A 58 -11.42 15.71 49.73
C LYS A 58 -10.77 15.94 51.09
N GLU A 59 -9.45 15.98 51.14
CA GLU A 59 -8.65 16.28 52.34
C GLU A 59 -8.79 17.73 52.78
N CYS A 60 -8.89 18.67 51.84
CA CYS A 60 -9.20 20.08 52.11
C CYS A 60 -10.63 20.31 52.67
N GLY A 61 -11.50 19.29 52.67
CA GLY A 61 -12.84 19.36 53.25
C GLY A 61 -14.01 19.39 52.25
N ILE A 62 -13.76 19.27 50.94
CA ILE A 62 -14.83 19.21 49.93
C ILE A 62 -15.41 17.77 49.84
N GLN A 63 -16.30 17.41 50.75
CA GLN A 63 -16.83 16.03 50.82
C GLN A 63 -17.84 15.70 49.70
N LYS A 64 -18.52 16.70 49.12
CA LYS A 64 -19.56 16.50 48.11
C LYS A 64 -18.95 16.23 46.73
N LEU A 65 -19.38 15.14 46.08
CA LEU A 65 -18.88 14.72 44.75
C LEU A 65 -19.11 15.76 43.65
N GLY A 66 -20.27 16.43 43.66
CA GLY A 66 -20.63 17.41 42.62
C GLY A 66 -19.66 18.60 42.55
N PRO A 67 -19.46 19.34 43.65
CA PRO A 67 -18.45 20.39 43.75
C PRO A 67 -17.03 19.91 43.41
N ARG A 68 -16.59 18.75 43.92
CA ARG A 68 -15.27 18.20 43.56
C ARG A 68 -15.12 17.98 42.07
N ARG A 69 -16.08 17.29 41.43
CA ARG A 69 -16.07 17.08 39.97
C ARG A 69 -16.02 18.38 39.19
N LYS A 70 -16.77 19.41 39.63
CA LYS A 70 -16.72 20.75 39.02
C LYS A 70 -15.34 21.40 39.18
N MET A 71 -14.71 21.29 40.35
CA MET A 71 -13.36 21.82 40.60
C MET A 71 -12.33 21.10 39.75
N THR A 72 -12.31 19.76 39.73
CA THR A 72 -11.40 18.98 38.90
C THR A 72 -11.60 19.25 37.41
N SER A 73 -12.85 19.42 36.96
CA SER A 73 -13.15 19.83 35.58
C SER A 73 -12.66 21.24 35.27
N ALA A 74 -12.83 22.20 36.19
CA ALA A 74 -12.32 23.56 36.02
C ALA A 74 -10.79 23.60 35.93
N ILE A 75 -10.08 22.82 36.77
CA ILE A 75 -8.62 22.68 36.73
C ILE A 75 -8.19 22.10 35.38
N ALA A 76 -8.82 21.02 34.90
CA ALA A 76 -8.50 20.44 33.60
C ALA A 76 -8.74 21.43 32.44
N ARG A 77 -9.86 22.18 32.49
CA ARG A 77 -10.18 23.19 31.46
C ARG A 77 -9.23 24.37 31.50
N TRP A 78 -8.78 24.79 32.68
CA TRP A 78 -7.75 25.81 32.84
C TRP A 78 -6.47 25.44 32.08
N HIS A 79 -5.95 24.23 32.30
CA HIS A 79 -4.73 23.74 31.65
C HIS A 79 -4.86 23.58 30.13
N SER A 80 -6.07 23.28 29.64
CA SER A 80 -6.36 23.21 28.20
C SER A 80 -6.74 24.56 27.58
N ASN A 81 -6.69 25.67 28.33
CA ASN A 81 -7.21 26.99 27.93
C ASN A 81 -8.67 26.96 27.42
N ALA A 82 -9.46 25.99 27.89
CA ALA A 82 -10.85 25.85 27.55
C ALA A 82 -11.71 26.80 28.42
N PRO A 83 -12.88 27.24 27.93
CA PRO A 83 -13.78 28.10 28.71
C PRO A 83 -14.12 27.47 30.08
N LEU A 84 -14.01 28.18 31.20
CA LEU A 84 -14.25 27.57 32.52
C LEU A 84 -15.73 27.26 32.78
N ARG A 85 -16.65 28.05 32.20
CA ARG A 85 -18.10 27.84 32.34
C ARG A 85 -18.53 26.59 31.58
N SER A 86 -19.17 25.65 32.29
CA SER A 86 -19.74 24.44 31.70
C SER A 86 -21.23 24.64 31.43
N THR A 87 -21.55 25.26 30.29
CA THR A 87 -22.93 25.29 29.77
C THR A 87 -23.23 24.02 28.99
N VAL A 88 -24.52 23.75 28.73
CA VAL A 88 -24.94 22.61 27.88
C VAL A 88 -24.33 22.74 26.46
N GLU A 89 -24.15 23.98 25.99
CA GLU A 89 -23.51 24.30 24.72
C GLU A 89 -22.03 23.90 24.69
N CYS A 90 -21.29 24.10 25.80
CA CYS A 90 -19.89 23.64 25.89
C CYS A 90 -19.78 22.12 25.79
N ALA A 91 -20.63 21.36 26.49
CA ALA A 91 -20.58 19.90 26.43
C ALA A 91 -20.91 19.36 25.02
N TYR A 92 -21.82 20.04 24.30
CA TYR A 92 -22.11 19.73 22.91
C TYR A 92 -20.92 20.07 21.99
N ALA A 93 -20.29 21.22 22.19
CA ALA A 93 -19.11 21.64 21.43
C ALA A 93 -17.94 20.66 21.64
N ASP A 94 -17.65 20.25 22.88
CA ASP A 94 -16.60 19.28 23.20
C ASP A 94 -16.87 17.93 22.52
N LYS A 95 -18.13 17.48 22.53
CA LYS A 95 -18.51 16.21 21.86
C LYS A 95 -18.30 16.29 20.35
N LEU A 96 -18.71 17.40 19.74
CA LEU A 96 -18.52 17.64 18.31
C LEU A 96 -17.03 17.76 17.95
N GLU A 97 -16.24 18.39 18.82
CA GLU A 97 -14.79 18.52 18.64
C GLU A 97 -14.11 17.14 18.63
N VAL A 98 -14.48 16.25 19.56
CA VAL A 98 -13.97 14.87 19.58
C VAL A 98 -14.31 14.14 18.28
N GLU A 99 -15.56 14.23 17.81
CA GLU A 99 -15.95 13.60 16.54
C GLU A 99 -15.19 14.18 15.33
N MET A 100 -14.97 15.50 15.32
CA MET A 100 -14.18 16.16 14.28
C MET A 100 -12.72 15.68 14.30
N GLN A 101 -12.11 15.57 15.48
CA GLN A 101 -10.75 15.06 15.64
C GLN A 101 -10.65 13.59 15.20
N GLU A 102 -11.60 12.74 15.58
CA GLU A 102 -11.66 11.34 15.15
C GLU A 102 -11.75 11.21 13.62
N LEU A 103 -12.61 12.01 12.98
CA LEU A 103 -12.72 12.06 11.53
C LEU A 103 -11.43 12.55 10.88
N GLY A 104 -10.77 13.55 11.47
CA GLY A 104 -9.45 14.01 11.04
C GLY A 104 -8.40 12.90 11.06
N VAL A 105 -8.34 12.12 12.15
CA VAL A 105 -7.44 10.97 12.26
C VAL A 105 -7.76 9.92 11.19
N LYS A 106 -9.03 9.56 10.99
CA LYS A 106 -9.45 8.60 9.95
C LYS A 106 -9.03 9.06 8.55
N LEU A 107 -9.21 10.34 8.24
CA LEU A 107 -8.80 10.91 6.96
C LEU A 107 -7.28 10.83 6.76
N THR A 108 -6.48 11.22 7.75
CA THR A 108 -5.01 11.14 7.63
C THR A 108 -4.52 9.71 7.45
N HIS A 109 -5.15 8.73 8.13
CA HIS A 109 -4.83 7.33 7.95
C HIS A 109 -5.18 6.85 6.53
N ALA A 110 -6.36 7.20 6.03
CA ALA A 110 -6.78 6.86 4.68
C ALA A 110 -5.86 7.47 3.60
N LEU A 111 -5.45 8.73 3.78
CA LEU A 111 -4.50 9.39 2.88
C LEU A 111 -3.13 8.69 2.87
N LYS A 112 -2.61 8.30 4.04
CA LYS A 112 -1.36 7.54 4.14
C LYS A 112 -1.46 6.18 3.45
N ALA A 113 -2.58 5.47 3.64
CA ALA A 113 -2.82 4.18 2.98
C ALA A 113 -2.92 4.31 1.45
N LEU A 114 -3.57 5.38 0.96
CA LEU A 114 -3.65 5.66 -0.47
C LEU A 114 -2.27 5.93 -1.08
N GLU A 115 -1.44 6.73 -0.40
CA GLU A 115 -0.08 7.03 -0.87
C GLU A 115 0.82 5.77 -0.88
N GLN A 116 0.67 4.90 0.12
CA GLN A 116 1.35 3.60 0.15
C GLN A 116 0.89 2.69 -1.00
N ALA A 117 -0.42 2.59 -1.25
CA ALA A 117 -0.94 1.78 -2.35
C ALA A 117 -0.45 2.32 -3.70
N LYS A 118 -0.42 3.64 -3.88
CA LYS A 118 0.08 4.29 -5.09
C LYS A 118 1.55 3.99 -5.34
N SER A 119 2.39 4.05 -4.30
CA SER A 119 3.82 3.72 -4.45
C SER A 119 4.03 2.24 -4.80
N MET A 120 3.26 1.32 -4.20
CA MET A 120 3.29 -0.11 -4.55
C MET A 120 2.88 -0.35 -6.01
N VAL A 121 1.83 0.33 -6.49
CA VAL A 121 1.39 0.22 -7.89
C VAL A 121 2.44 0.78 -8.86
N SER A 122 3.09 1.89 -8.52
CA SER A 122 4.19 2.43 -9.32
C SER A 122 5.35 1.43 -9.43
N GLN A 123 5.76 0.86 -8.29
CA GLN A 123 6.83 -0.13 -8.25
C GLN A 123 6.47 -1.37 -9.08
N GLU A 124 5.23 -1.85 -8.98
CA GLU A 124 4.76 -3.00 -9.76
C GLU A 124 4.74 -2.69 -11.26
N SER A 125 4.30 -1.50 -11.65
CA SER A 125 4.33 -1.03 -13.04
C SER A 125 5.75 -1.01 -13.62
N ASP A 126 6.74 -0.54 -12.85
CA ASP A 126 8.14 -0.51 -13.28
C ASP A 126 8.70 -1.93 -13.47
N LEU A 127 8.42 -2.83 -12.52
CA LEU A 127 8.81 -4.24 -12.62
C LEU A 127 8.14 -4.93 -13.80
N ARG A 128 6.84 -4.66 -14.04
CA ARG A 128 6.11 -5.16 -15.20
C ARG A 128 6.75 -4.67 -16.50
N SER A 129 7.07 -3.39 -16.62
CA SER A 129 7.74 -2.85 -17.81
C SER A 129 9.06 -3.55 -18.13
N VAL A 130 9.89 -3.78 -17.11
CA VAL A 130 11.16 -4.51 -17.27
C VAL A 130 10.89 -5.93 -17.76
N THR A 131 10.04 -6.68 -17.07
CA THR A 131 9.74 -8.08 -17.43
C THR A 131 9.14 -8.23 -18.83
N GLU A 132 8.22 -7.34 -19.22
CA GLU A 132 7.68 -7.27 -20.57
C GLU A 132 8.79 -7.01 -21.61
N GLY A 133 9.72 -6.10 -21.30
CA GLY A 133 10.91 -5.86 -22.13
C GLY A 133 11.76 -7.11 -22.36
N TRP A 134 12.02 -7.90 -21.30
CA TRP A 134 12.74 -9.17 -21.42
C TRP A 134 11.99 -10.18 -22.29
N VAL A 135 10.67 -10.31 -22.11
CA VAL A 135 9.84 -11.23 -22.90
C VAL A 135 9.83 -10.86 -24.39
N VAL A 136 9.71 -9.57 -24.70
CA VAL A 136 9.74 -9.07 -26.08
C VAL A 136 11.09 -9.35 -26.73
N GLU A 137 12.20 -9.06 -26.04
CA GLU A 137 13.55 -9.29 -26.56
C GLU A 137 13.85 -10.78 -26.74
N ALA A 138 13.45 -11.64 -25.79
CA ALA A 138 13.59 -13.09 -25.92
C ALA A 138 12.80 -13.64 -27.13
N ARG A 139 11.57 -13.14 -27.35
CA ARG A 139 10.75 -13.51 -28.52
C ARG A 139 11.41 -13.09 -29.83
N LYS A 140 12.00 -11.89 -29.88
CA LYS A 140 12.74 -11.40 -31.06
C LYS A 140 13.94 -12.29 -31.38
N ARG A 141 14.75 -12.64 -30.37
CA ARG A 141 15.91 -13.55 -30.54
C ARG A 141 15.50 -14.93 -31.01
N LEU A 142 14.42 -15.47 -30.44
CA LEU A 142 13.87 -16.76 -30.87
C LEU A 142 13.43 -16.72 -32.35
N HIS A 143 12.75 -15.64 -32.75
CA HIS A 143 12.33 -15.46 -34.14
C HIS A 143 13.53 -15.38 -35.09
N GLN A 144 14.58 -14.64 -34.73
CA GLN A 144 15.82 -14.58 -35.50
C GLN A 144 16.50 -15.94 -35.62
N CYS A 145 16.61 -16.68 -34.52
CA CYS A 145 17.18 -18.04 -34.52
C CYS A 145 16.38 -18.98 -35.43
N TYR A 146 15.05 -18.91 -35.39
CA TYR A 146 14.18 -19.70 -36.26
C TYR A 146 14.36 -19.34 -37.74
N GLN A 147 14.45 -18.04 -38.08
CA GLN A 147 14.73 -17.60 -39.45
C GLN A 147 16.09 -18.13 -39.94
N HIS A 148 17.13 -18.05 -39.11
CA HIS A 148 18.44 -18.60 -39.47
C HIS A 148 18.37 -20.12 -39.66
N ALA A 149 17.76 -20.87 -38.74
CA ALA A 149 17.61 -22.31 -38.87
C ALA A 149 16.85 -22.71 -40.14
N ARG A 150 15.81 -21.95 -40.51
CA ARG A 150 15.06 -22.14 -41.76
C ARG A 150 15.93 -21.90 -43.00
N LEU A 151 16.71 -20.81 -43.03
CA LEU A 151 17.60 -20.56 -44.16
C LEU A 151 18.65 -21.68 -44.28
N LEU A 152 19.24 -22.11 -43.16
CA LEU A 152 20.18 -23.24 -43.18
C LEU A 152 19.52 -24.53 -43.68
N SER A 153 18.28 -24.82 -43.29
CA SER A 153 17.58 -26.02 -43.77
C SER A 153 17.30 -25.96 -45.28
N GLU A 154 16.94 -24.79 -45.81
CA GLU A 154 16.78 -24.57 -47.25
C GLU A 154 18.11 -24.78 -48.00
N GLN A 155 19.24 -24.28 -47.46
CA GLN A 155 20.56 -24.51 -48.05
C GLN A 155 20.99 -25.99 -48.02
N VAL A 156 20.76 -26.68 -46.90
CA VAL A 156 21.07 -28.12 -46.77
C VAL A 156 20.23 -28.94 -47.75
N ALA A 157 18.95 -28.60 -47.92
CA ALA A 157 18.09 -29.25 -48.91
C ALA A 157 18.59 -29.03 -50.36
N ALA A 158 19.07 -27.82 -50.68
CA ALA A 158 19.67 -27.54 -51.98
C ALA A 158 20.96 -28.36 -52.20
N VAL A 159 21.86 -28.41 -51.22
CA VAL A 159 23.08 -29.22 -51.29
C VAL A 159 22.73 -30.69 -51.48
N ARG A 160 21.77 -31.22 -50.72
CA ARG A 160 21.27 -32.59 -50.87
C ARG A 160 20.78 -32.87 -52.29
N HIS A 161 20.06 -31.93 -52.90
CA HIS A 161 19.59 -32.07 -54.27
C HIS A 161 20.75 -32.10 -55.27
N CYS A 162 21.76 -31.23 -55.13
CA CYS A 162 22.95 -31.27 -55.97
C CYS A 162 23.72 -32.59 -55.83
N VAL A 163 23.85 -33.08 -54.59
CA VAL A 163 24.45 -34.38 -54.26
C VAL A 163 23.74 -35.53 -54.96
N SER A 164 22.40 -35.57 -54.91
CA SER A 164 21.64 -36.64 -55.54
C SER A 164 21.73 -36.60 -57.07
N LEU A 165 21.74 -35.41 -57.67
CA LEU A 165 21.98 -35.24 -59.11
C LEU A 165 23.37 -35.73 -59.52
N LEU A 166 24.42 -35.35 -58.80
CA LEU A 166 25.78 -35.81 -59.06
C LEU A 166 25.91 -37.33 -58.91
N SER A 167 25.32 -37.91 -57.87
CA SER A 167 25.28 -39.36 -57.66
C SER A 167 24.59 -40.09 -58.82
N ALA A 168 23.44 -39.58 -59.28
CA ALA A 168 22.73 -40.13 -60.44
C ALA A 168 23.56 -40.06 -61.74
N GLN A 169 24.29 -38.96 -61.97
CA GLN A 169 25.18 -38.82 -63.13
C GLN A 169 26.38 -39.79 -63.06
N VAL A 170 26.96 -39.99 -61.88
CA VAL A 170 28.04 -40.98 -61.67
C VAL A 170 27.52 -42.41 -61.85
N GLY A 171 26.28 -42.71 -61.46
CA GLY A 171 25.64 -44.01 -61.71
C GLY A 171 25.44 -44.34 -63.19
N LEU A 172 25.33 -43.33 -64.06
CA LEU A 172 25.29 -43.49 -65.52
C LEU A 172 26.68 -43.69 -66.14
N VAL A 173 27.76 -43.41 -65.41
CA VAL A 173 29.15 -43.66 -65.80
C VAL A 173 29.61 -44.94 -65.10
N GLN A 174 29.44 -46.09 -65.75
CA GLN A 174 29.85 -47.39 -65.21
C GLN A 174 31.33 -47.41 -64.77
N PRO A 175 31.64 -47.83 -63.53
CA PRO A 175 32.95 -48.37 -63.21
C PRO A 175 33.03 -49.84 -63.69
N PRO A 176 34.20 -50.31 -64.18
CA PRO A 176 34.39 -51.72 -64.48
C PRO A 176 34.36 -52.53 -63.17
N LEU A 177 33.41 -53.48 -63.11
CA LEU A 177 33.39 -54.69 -62.28
C LEU A 177 33.87 -54.58 -60.82
N GLY A 178 32.90 -54.58 -59.90
CA GLY A 178 33.01 -55.42 -58.69
C GLY A 178 33.46 -54.78 -57.37
N GLN A 179 33.46 -53.45 -57.23
CA GLN A 179 33.64 -52.82 -55.91
C GLN A 179 32.57 -51.74 -55.67
N PRO A 180 31.95 -51.68 -54.46
CA PRO A 180 31.05 -50.58 -54.14
C PRO A 180 31.85 -49.27 -54.18
N SER A 181 31.41 -48.31 -54.99
CA SER A 181 32.10 -47.04 -55.08
C SER A 181 32.04 -46.34 -53.72
N LEU A 182 33.22 -46.14 -53.11
CA LEU A 182 33.39 -45.42 -51.84
C LEU A 182 32.66 -44.08 -51.83
N ILE A 183 32.52 -43.46 -53.01
CA ILE A 183 31.77 -42.22 -53.22
C ILE A 183 30.27 -42.44 -52.97
N ALA A 184 29.63 -43.46 -53.55
CA ALA A 184 28.20 -43.69 -53.34
C ALA A 184 27.86 -43.90 -51.86
N THR A 185 28.65 -44.71 -51.15
CA THR A 185 28.45 -44.97 -49.71
C THR A 185 28.70 -43.72 -48.86
N ALA A 186 29.71 -42.91 -49.18
CA ALA A 186 29.96 -41.66 -48.48
C ALA A 186 28.81 -40.64 -48.68
N MET A 187 28.23 -40.59 -49.88
CA MET A 187 27.10 -39.69 -50.18
C MET A 187 25.81 -40.14 -49.50
N ASP A 188 25.53 -41.44 -49.43
CA ASP A 188 24.37 -41.98 -48.69
C ASP A 188 24.51 -41.75 -47.18
N THR A 189 25.72 -41.84 -46.64
CA THR A 189 26.00 -41.56 -45.22
C THR A 189 25.82 -40.08 -44.90
N LEU A 190 26.25 -39.19 -45.81
CA LEU A 190 26.05 -37.74 -45.69
C LEU A 190 24.56 -37.36 -45.80
N ALA A 191 23.80 -38.04 -46.67
CA ALA A 191 22.36 -37.88 -46.78
C ALA A 191 21.64 -38.28 -45.46
N ALA A 192 22.02 -39.42 -44.87
CA ALA A 192 21.47 -39.88 -43.60
C ALA A 192 21.82 -38.95 -42.41
N GLN A 193 23.04 -38.40 -42.37
CA GLN A 193 23.43 -37.40 -41.37
C GLN A 193 22.64 -36.09 -41.52
N ALA A 194 22.36 -35.68 -42.76
CA ALA A 194 21.53 -34.51 -43.03
C ALA A 194 20.06 -34.72 -42.61
N ASP A 195 19.51 -35.93 -42.75
CA ASP A 195 18.14 -36.26 -42.27
C ASP A 195 18.03 -36.24 -40.74
N SER A 196 19.06 -36.70 -40.04
CA SER A 196 19.14 -36.59 -38.58
C SER A 196 19.16 -35.13 -38.09
N LEU A 197 19.83 -34.23 -38.83
CA LEU A 197 19.87 -32.80 -38.51
C LEU A 197 18.52 -32.10 -38.77
N LEU A 198 17.79 -32.49 -39.82
CA LEU A 198 16.45 -31.94 -40.10
C LEU A 198 15.40 -32.36 -39.06
N ALA A 199 15.48 -33.60 -38.56
CA ALA A 199 14.56 -34.10 -37.53
C ALA A 199 14.66 -33.31 -36.20
N LEU A 200 15.83 -32.77 -35.86
CA LEU A 200 16.02 -31.93 -34.66
C LEU A 200 15.39 -30.53 -34.78
N THR A 201 15.08 -30.09 -36.00
CA THR A 201 14.43 -28.81 -36.29
C THR A 201 12.90 -28.88 -36.31
N ASP A 202 12.31 -30.08 -36.18
CA ASP A 202 10.86 -30.26 -36.20
C ASP A 202 10.20 -29.74 -34.90
N PRO A 203 9.28 -28.75 -34.96
CA PRO A 203 8.65 -28.16 -33.77
C PRO A 203 7.76 -29.12 -32.98
N ASN A 204 7.47 -30.32 -33.51
CA ASN A 204 6.56 -31.29 -32.88
C ASN A 204 7.23 -32.27 -31.89
N ILE A 205 8.53 -32.14 -31.64
CA ILE A 205 9.21 -32.93 -30.60
C ILE A 205 8.96 -32.29 -29.24
N PRO A 206 8.36 -32.99 -28.25
CA PRO A 206 8.08 -32.43 -26.95
C PRO A 206 9.39 -32.06 -26.24
N ARG A 207 9.64 -30.76 -26.11
CA ARG A 207 10.83 -30.22 -25.44
C ARG A 207 10.67 -30.36 -23.92
N GLY A 208 11.38 -31.33 -23.35
CA GLY A 208 11.78 -31.36 -21.95
C GLY A 208 10.77 -31.91 -20.94
N PRO A 209 11.25 -32.39 -19.77
CA PRO A 209 10.44 -33.11 -18.81
C PRO A 209 9.37 -32.20 -18.21
N LYS A 210 8.15 -32.74 -18.09
CA LYS A 210 7.04 -32.08 -17.38
C LYS A 210 7.51 -31.74 -15.97
N ASN A 211 7.61 -30.45 -15.67
CA ASN A 211 7.89 -29.95 -14.33
C ASN A 211 6.69 -30.31 -13.45
N THR A 212 6.78 -31.43 -12.74
CA THR A 212 5.83 -31.80 -11.70
C THR A 212 6.09 -30.91 -10.50
N SER A 213 5.35 -29.80 -10.40
CA SER A 213 5.25 -29.03 -9.15
C SER A 213 4.62 -29.91 -8.07
N PRO A 214 5.13 -29.94 -6.84
CA PRO A 214 4.45 -30.62 -5.74
C PRO A 214 3.19 -29.84 -5.36
N THR A 215 2.07 -30.54 -5.37
CA THR A 215 0.76 -30.10 -4.87
C THR A 215 0.85 -29.77 -3.38
N LYS A 216 0.85 -28.48 -3.03
CA LYS A 216 0.63 -28.04 -1.66
C LYS A 216 -0.88 -28.06 -1.40
N LYS A 217 -1.34 -29.06 -0.64
CA LYS A 217 -2.70 -29.12 -0.08
C LYS A 217 -2.93 -27.87 0.76
N GLN A 218 -3.73 -26.91 0.26
CA GLN A 218 -4.49 -26.01 1.11
C GLN A 218 -5.69 -26.79 1.62
N GLN A 219 -5.63 -27.24 2.87
CA GLN A 219 -6.80 -27.69 3.59
C GLN A 219 -7.24 -26.51 4.47
N GLY A 220 -8.33 -25.88 4.05
CA GLY A 220 -8.93 -24.74 4.73
C GLY A 220 -9.38 -25.10 6.14
N HIS A 221 -8.92 -24.33 7.12
CA HIS A 221 -9.53 -24.27 8.43
C HIS A 221 -10.65 -23.23 8.35
N VAL A 222 -11.90 -23.71 8.33
CA VAL A 222 -13.08 -22.88 8.47
C VAL A 222 -13.21 -22.56 9.96
N SER A 223 -13.06 -21.28 10.33
CA SER A 223 -13.47 -20.80 11.65
C SER A 223 -14.56 -19.76 11.44
N ASN A 224 -15.79 -20.20 11.66
CA ASN A 224 -16.98 -19.37 11.78
C ASN A 224 -17.01 -18.77 13.18
N TYR A 225 -16.93 -17.45 13.29
CA TYR A 225 -17.54 -16.71 14.39
C TYR A 225 -17.99 -15.35 13.87
N LEU A 226 -19.31 -15.14 13.83
CA LEU A 226 -20.00 -13.88 14.14
C LEU A 226 -21.52 -14.10 14.02
N SER A 227 -22.12 -14.41 15.16
CA SER A 227 -23.41 -13.88 15.60
C SER A 227 -23.16 -13.18 16.93
#